data_AF-A0A1Y5DGK1-F1
#
_entry.id   AF-A0A1Y5DGK1-F1
#
_cell.length_a   1.000
_cell.length_b   1.000
_cell.length_c   1.000
_cell.angle_alpha   90.00
_cell.angle_beta   90.00
_cell.angle_gamma   90.00
#
_symmetry.space_group_name_H-M   'P 1'
#
loop_
_entity.id
_entity.type
_entity.pdbx_description
1 polymer ?
#
loop_
_entity_poly.entity_id
_entity_poly.type
_entity_poly.pdbx_seq_one_letter_code
_entity_poly.pdbx_strand_id
1 'polypeptide(L)' 'MAQRKLFNHVDKVCEDEFDASVTQLAALLYIVKHTGCLQKDLAKALSLNKSAATGLIVRMEKNGLL' A
#
# COMPACT_ATOMS: atom_id res chain seq x y z
N MET A 1 -0.08 16.99 13.33
CA MET A 1 -1.25 16.25 13.87
C MET A 1 -2.38 16.08 12.85
N ALA A 2 -2.69 17.06 12.01
CA ALA A 2 -3.75 16.94 10.99
C ALA A 2 -3.50 15.82 9.97
N GLN A 3 -2.28 15.70 9.42
CA GLN A 3 -1.93 14.65 8.45
C GLN A 3 -2.14 13.24 9.00
N ARG A 4 -1.75 12.97 10.26
CA ARG A 4 -1.93 11.66 10.89
C ARG A 4 -3.41 11.35 11.14
N LYS A 5 -4.20 12.33 11.57
CA LYS A 5 -5.65 12.16 11.72
C LYS A 5 -6.32 11.85 10.39
N LEU A 6 -5.95 12.58 9.34
CA LEU A 6 -6.45 12.33 7.99
C LEU A 6 -6.05 10.94 7.51
N PHE A 7 -4.78 10.57 7.63
CA PHE A 7 -4.29 9.26 7.23
C PHE A 7 -5.06 8.15 7.95
N ASN A 8 -5.17 8.19 9.28
CA ASN A 8 -5.90 7.19 10.04
C ASN A 8 -7.39 7.11 9.66
N HIS A 9 -8.02 8.24 9.35
CA HIS A 9 -9.41 8.25 8.90
C HIS A 9 -9.55 7.57 7.54
N VAL A 10 -8.69 7.91 6.57
CA VAL A 10 -8.70 7.30 5.24
C VAL A 10 -8.35 5.81 5.33
N ASP A 11 -7.35 5.44 6.12
CA ASP A 11 -6.95 4.05 6.33
C ASP A 11 -8.10 3.22 6.89
N LYS A 12 -8.83 3.75 7.88
CA LYS A 12 -10.03 3.10 8.41
C LYS A 12 -11.13 2.95 7.35
N VAL A 13 -11.40 3.97 6.55
CA VAL A 13 -12.38 3.88 5.45
C VAL A 13 -11.96 2.81 4.44
N CYS A 14 -10.66 2.70 4.14
CA CYS A 14 -10.15 1.67 3.23
C CYS A 14 -10.30 0.26 3.81
N GLU A 15 -10.01 0.08 5.09
CA GLU A 15 -10.22 -1.19 5.80
C GLU A 15 -11.71 -1.57 5.82
N ASP A 16 -12.59 -0.63 6.15
CA ASP A 16 -14.04 -0.88 6.26
C ASP A 16 -14.68 -1.24 4.89
N GLU A 17 -14.24 -0.60 3.79
CA GLU A 17 -14.85 -0.76 2.46
C GLU A 17 -14.18 -1.82 1.58
N PHE A 18 -12.88 -2.05 1.75
CA PHE A 18 -12.07 -2.89 0.84
C PHE A 18 -11.28 -3.99 1.54
N ASP A 19 -11.37 -4.12 2.86
CA ASP A 19 -10.56 -5.07 3.67
C ASP A 19 -9.04 -4.92 3.42
N ALA A 20 -8.61 -3.68 3.12
CA ALA A 20 -7.23 -3.36 2.79
C ALA A 20 -6.86 -1.95 3.28
N SER A 21 -5.65 -1.79 3.83
CA SER A 21 -5.12 -0.48 4.22
C SER A 21 -4.96 0.45 3.03
N VAL A 22 -4.93 1.76 3.28
CA VAL A 22 -4.70 2.78 2.23
C VAL A 22 -3.38 2.56 1.51
N THR A 23 -2.38 2.01 2.20
CA THR A 23 -1.06 1.72 1.63
C THR A 23 -1.10 0.53 0.68
N GLN A 24 -1.90 -0.50 0.99
CA GLN A 24 -2.10 -1.65 0.09
C GLN A 24 -2.87 -1.22 -1.16
N LEU A 25 -3.90 -0.40 -1.02
CA LEU A 25 -4.63 0.15 -2.17
C LEU A 25 -3.76 1.04 -3.04
N ALA A 26 -2.95 1.92 -2.44
CA ALA A 26 -1.98 2.74 -3.18
C ALA A 26 -0.98 1.87 -3.96
N ALA A 27 -0.55 0.74 -3.38
CA ALA A 27 0.30 -0.22 -4.06
C ALA A 27 -0.39 -0.89 -5.25
N LEU A 28 -1.64 -1.36 -5.08
CA LEU A 28 -2.43 -1.95 -6.18
C LEU A 28 -2.63 -0.95 -7.33
N LEU A 29 -3.04 0.28 -7.01
CA LEU A 29 -3.23 1.34 -8.01
C LEU A 29 -1.93 1.64 -8.77
N TYR A 30 -0.80 1.64 -8.08
CA TYR A 30 0.50 1.80 -8.72
C TYR A 30 0.84 0.63 -9.64
N ILE A 31 0.68 -0.62 -9.18
CA ILE A 31 0.98 -1.83 -9.95
C ILE A 31 0.11 -1.92 -11.21
N VAL A 32 -1.19 -1.64 -11.10
CA VAL A 32 -2.11 -1.64 -12.25
C VAL A 32 -1.69 -0.60 -13.29
N LYS A 33 -1.28 0.59 -12.84
CA LYS A 33 -0.81 1.66 -13.74
C LYS A 33 0.57 1.37 -14.34
N HIS A 34 1.41 0.60 -13.65
CA HIS A 34 2.80 0.32 -14.00
C HIS A 34 3.04 -1.19 -14.06
N THR A 35 2.34 -1.88 -14.96
CA THR A 35 2.44 -3.33 -15.11
C THR A 35 3.89 -3.78 -15.31
N GLY A 36 4.33 -4.79 -14.54
CA GLY A 36 5.71 -5.28 -14.57
C GLY A 36 6.71 -4.44 -13.77
N CYS A 37 6.25 -3.46 -12.98
CA CYS A 37 7.14 -2.72 -12.08
C CYS A 37 7.84 -3.65 -11.10
N LEU A 38 9.08 -3.31 -10.73
CA LEU A 38 9.82 -4.06 -9.73
C LEU A 38 9.47 -3.55 -8.33
N GLN A 39 9.69 -4.38 -7.31
CA GLN A 39 9.48 -4.00 -5.91
C GLN A 39 10.22 -2.70 -5.52
N LYS A 40 11.41 -2.45 -6.09
CA LYS A 40 12.17 -1.21 -5.87
C LYS A 40 11.45 0.03 -6.42
N ASP A 41 10.69 -0.11 -7.50
CA ASP A 41 9.95 0.98 -8.13
C ASP A 41 8.73 1.32 -7.27
N LEU A 42 8.01 0.30 -6.79
CA LEU A 42 6.93 0.44 -5.82
C LEU A 42 7.42 1.10 -4.51
N ALA A 43 8.55 0.64 -3.97
CA ALA A 43 9.13 1.22 -2.75
C ALA A 43 9.43 2.70 -2.93
N LYS A 44 10.02 3.08 -4.07
CA LYS A 44 10.29 4.48 -4.41
C LYS A 44 9.01 5.29 -4.55
N ALA A 45 8.00 4.76 -5.25
CA ALA A 45 6.73 5.45 -5.48
C ALA A 45 5.96 5.73 -4.18
N LEU A 46 6.01 4.79 -3.23
CA LEU A 46 5.35 4.91 -1.93
C LEU A 46 6.25 5.51 -0.84
N SER A 47 7.46 5.98 -1.20
CA SER A 47 8.45 6.51 -0.24
C SER A 47 8.78 5.53 0.91
N LEU A 48 8.78 4.22 0.62
CA LEU A 48 9.08 3.16 1.57
C LEU A 48 10.57 2.78 1.51
N ASN A 49 11.13 2.46 2.67
CA ASN A 49 12.42 1.78 2.72
C ASN A 49 12.28 0.31 2.31
N LYS A 50 13.41 -0.36 2.04
CA LYS A 50 13.44 -1.76 1.56
C LYS A 50 12.68 -2.72 2.49
N SER A 51 12.88 -2.61 3.81
CA SER A 51 12.22 -3.48 4.79
C SER A 51 10.70 -3.29 4.82
N ALA A 52 10.25 -2.03 4.82
CA ALA A 52 8.84 -1.68 4.78
C ALA A 52 8.16 -2.15 3.49
N ALA A 53 8.84 -2.03 2.34
CA ALA A 53 8.34 -2.52 1.06
C ALA A 53 8.19 -4.06 1.06
N THR A 54 9.17 -4.81 1.59
CA THR A 54 9.04 -6.27 1.73
C THR A 54 7.90 -6.64 2.67
N GLY A 55 7.79 -6.01 3.83
CA GLY A 55 6.69 -6.28 4.77
C GLY A 55 5.31 -5.89 4.22
N LEU A 56 5.23 -4.88 3.34
CA LEU A 56 3.99 -4.56 2.62
C LEU A 56 3.62 -5.67 1.64
N ILE A 57 4.55 -6.10 0.77
CA ILE A 57 4.28 -7.15 -0.23
C ILE A 57 3.86 -8.46 0.44
N VAL A 58 4.57 -8.90 1.48
CA VAL A 58 4.22 -10.13 2.21
C VAL A 58 2.81 -10.05 2.80
N ARG A 59 2.39 -8.89 3.31
CA ARG A 59 1.02 -8.68 3.79
C ARG A 59 0.00 -8.67 2.65
N MET A 60 0.35 -8.11 1.50
CA MET A 60 -0.53 -8.12 0.32
C MET A 60 -0.75 -9.53 -0.23
N GLU A 61 0.31 -10.34 -0.34
CA GLU A 61 0.23 -11.76 -0.73
C GLU A 61 -0.63 -12.55 0.27
N LYS A 62 -0.40 -12.36 1.58
CA LYS A 62 -1.18 -13.03 2.63
C LYS A 62 -2.67 -12.66 2.56
N ASN A 63 -2.99 -11.42 2.18
CA ASN A 63 -4.36 -10.94 2.02
C ASN A 63 -4.95 -11.27 0.63
N GLY A 64 -4.23 -11.98 -0.24
CA GLY A 64 -4.70 -12.35 -1.58
C GLY A 64 -4.85 -11.18 -2.56
N LEU A 65 -4.11 -10.08 -2.33
CA LEU A 65 -4.15 -8.88 -3.17
C LEU A 65 -3.18 -8.93 -4.36
N LEU A 66 -2.14 -9.76 -4.27
CA LEU A 66 -1.13 -10.04 -5.30
C LEU A 66 -0.97 -11.56 -5.42
#